data_AF-A0A959UWY5-F1
#
_entry.id   AF-A0A959UWY5-F1
#
_cell.length_a   1.000
_cell.length_b   1.000
_cell.length_c   1.000
_cell.angle_alpha   90.00
_cell.angle_beta   90.00
_cell.angle_gamma   90.00
#
_symmetry.space_group_name_H-M   'P 1'
#
loop_
_entity.id
_entity.type
_entity.pdbx_description
1 polymer ?
#
loop_
_entity_poly.entity_id
_entity_poly.type
_entity_poly.pdbx_seq_one_letter_code
_entity_poly.pdbx_strand_id
1 'polypeptide(L)' 'LRSVYRGRLDGSRPGNDVPVDGRDLRAALEALLNGAAMPSPQLPSMGCNIKWKPGNEPAQ' A
#
# COMPACT_ATOMS: atom_id res chain seq x y z
N LEU A 1 8.05 15.17 -6.79
CA LEU A 1 6.85 14.69 -6.07
C LEU A 1 7.30 13.83 -4.89
N ARG A 2 6.57 13.84 -3.75
CA ARG A 2 6.91 13.07 -2.54
C ARG A 2 5.88 11.95 -2.35
N SER A 3 6.33 10.73 -2.08
CA SER A 3 5.42 9.65 -1.65
C SER A 3 5.05 9.83 -0.18
N VAL A 4 3.74 9.86 0.10
CA VAL A 4 3.17 10.03 1.46
C VAL A 4 2.57 8.73 2.01
N TYR A 5 2.37 7.73 1.15
CA TYR A 5 1.77 6.44 1.50
C TYR A 5 2.50 5.30 0.79
N ARG A 6 2.85 4.25 1.54
CA ARG A 6 3.53 3.03 1.07
C ARG A 6 2.96 1.76 1.72
N GLY A 7 1.72 1.84 2.19
CA GLY A 7 1.04 0.72 2.85
C GLY A 7 0.34 -0.23 1.88
N ARG A 8 -0.28 -1.26 2.44
CA ARG A 8 -1.17 -2.20 1.76
C ARG A 8 -2.43 -1.51 1.21
N LEU A 9 -3.10 -2.17 0.27
CA LEU A 9 -4.43 -1.73 -0.21
C LEU A 9 -5.48 -1.83 0.91
N ASP A 10 -5.56 -3.02 1.52
CA ASP A 10 -6.44 -3.36 2.63
C ASP A 10 -5.93 -4.61 3.39
N GLY A 11 -6.75 -5.16 4.29
CA GLY A 11 -6.47 -6.36 5.07
C GLY A 11 -6.78 -7.69 4.41
N SER A 12 -7.33 -7.72 3.19
CA SER A 12 -7.64 -8.96 2.48
C SER A 12 -6.37 -9.72 2.12
N ARG A 13 -6.37 -11.04 2.28
CA ARG A 13 -5.22 -11.91 1.96
C ARG A 13 -5.73 -13.24 1.41
N PRO A 14 -4.96 -13.93 0.53
CA PRO A 14 -5.24 -15.32 0.22
C PRO A 14 -5.33 -16.14 1.53
N GLY A 15 -6.47 -16.78 1.75
CA GLY A 15 -6.69 -17.63 2.94
C GLY A 15 -7.26 -16.92 4.17
N ASN A 16 -7.74 -15.67 4.06
CA ASN A 16 -8.58 -15.06 5.09
C ASN A 16 -9.95 -14.66 4.55
N ASP A 17 -10.91 -14.44 5.46
CA ASP A 17 -12.28 -14.04 5.14
C ASP A 17 -12.48 -12.52 5.13
N VAL A 18 -11.39 -11.75 5.02
CA VAL A 18 -11.47 -10.28 4.99
C VAL A 18 -11.83 -9.84 3.57
N PRO A 19 -12.95 -9.12 3.36
CA PRO A 19 -13.34 -8.66 2.04
C PRO A 19 -12.33 -7.66 1.48
N VAL A 20 -12.22 -7.63 0.15
CA VAL A 20 -11.46 -6.60 -0.57
C VAL A 20 -12.25 -5.30 -0.54
N ASP A 21 -11.70 -4.25 0.05
CA ASP A 21 -12.40 -2.97 0.23
C ASP A 21 -11.51 -1.73 0.04
N GLY A 22 -10.19 -1.90 -0.01
CA GLY A 22 -9.23 -0.81 -0.16
C GLY A 22 -9.20 0.18 1.00
N ARG A 23 -9.69 -0.18 2.19
CA ARG A 23 -9.87 0.76 3.33
C ARG A 23 -8.61 1.55 3.66
N ASP A 24 -7.43 0.92 3.65
CA ASP A 24 -6.20 1.57 4.07
C ASP A 24 -5.72 2.61 3.04
N LEU A 25 -5.80 2.28 1.75
CA LEU A 25 -5.49 3.23 0.67
C LEU A 25 -6.53 4.36 0.61
N ARG A 26 -7.82 4.05 0.78
CA ARG A 26 -8.89 5.06 0.81
C ARG A 26 -8.69 6.05 1.95
N ALA A 27 -8.39 5.57 3.15
CA ALA A 27 -8.11 6.44 4.29
C ALA A 27 -6.90 7.36 4.05
N ALA A 28 -5.86 6.86 3.38
CA ALA A 28 -4.70 7.66 3.01
C ALA A 28 -5.04 8.75 1.97
N LEU A 29 -5.89 8.44 0.99
CA LEU A 29 -6.37 9.40 0.01
C LEU A 29 -7.25 10.47 0.64
N GLU A 30 -8.18 10.09 1.52
CA GLU A 30 -9.02 11.02 2.27
C GLU A 30 -8.18 11.96 3.14
N ALA A 31 -7.20 11.43 3.87
CA ALA A 31 -6.29 12.26 4.67
C ALA A 31 -5.52 13.26 3.79
N LEU A 32 -5.02 12.80 2.63
CA LEU A 32 -4.28 13.65 1.70
C LEU A 32 -5.16 14.77 1.13
N LEU A 33 -6.38 14.46 0.70
CA LEU A 33 -7.32 15.44 0.13
C LEU A 33 -7.76 16.49 1.15
N ASN A 34 -7.92 16.08 2.41
CA ASN A 34 -8.33 16.97 3.49
C ASN A 34 -7.15 17.69 4.19
N GLY A 35 -5.91 17.48 3.73
CA GLY A 35 -4.71 18.04 4.38
C GLY A 35 -4.48 17.53 5.81
N ALA A 36 -5.07 16.38 6.16
CA ALA A 36 -4.95 15.76 7.46
C ALA A 36 -3.64 14.98 7.61
N ALA A 37 -3.34 14.55 8.84
CA ALA A 37 -2.20 13.67 9.09
C ALA A 37 -2.38 12.32 8.38
N MET A 38 -1.30 11.81 7.78
CA MET A 38 -1.33 10.49 7.15
C MET A 38 -1.60 9.38 8.17
N PRO A 39 -2.44 8.38 7.85
CA PRO A 39 -2.71 7.26 8.76
C PRO A 39 -1.44 6.49 9.12
N SER A 40 -1.36 6.07 10.38
CA SER A 40 -0.26 5.27 10.94
C SER A 40 -0.83 4.18 11.86
N PRO A 41 -0.30 2.94 11.84
CA PRO A 41 0.83 2.49 11.02
C PRO A 41 0.45 2.22 9.55
N GLN A 42 1.40 2.45 8.63
CA GLN A 42 1.29 2.01 7.24
C GLN A 42 1.81 0.56 7.11
N LEU A 43 0.90 -0.40 7.20
CA LEU A 43 1.26 -1.83 7.12
C LEU A 43 1.77 -2.17 5.72
N PRO A 44 2.86 -2.96 5.57
CA PRO A 44 3.43 -3.29 4.26
C PRO A 44 2.43 -3.96 3.31
N SER A 45 2.59 -3.68 2.02
CA SER A 45 1.90 -4.40 0.96
C SER A 45 2.33 -5.86 0.91
N MET A 46 1.51 -6.70 0.26
CA MET A 46 1.79 -8.11 0.04
C MET A 46 1.41 -8.46 -1.40
N GLY A 47 2.25 -9.26 -2.05
CA GLY A 47 2.03 -9.71 -3.42
C GLY A 47 3.29 -10.32 -4.01
N CYS A 48 3.21 -10.68 -5.29
CA CYS A 48 4.38 -11.09 -6.05
C CYS A 48 5.44 -9.98 -6.07
N ASN A 49 6.71 -10.36 -6.13
CA ASN A 49 7.76 -9.42 -6.47
C ASN A 49 7.53 -8.78 -7.84
N ILE A 50 8.02 -7.55 -8.01
CA ILE A 50 8.03 -6.87 -9.31
C ILE A 50 8.87 -7.70 -10.28
N LYS A 51 8.36 -7.90 -11.49
CA LYS A 51 9.07 -8.60 -12.58
C LYS A 51 9.93 -7.59 -13.32
N TRP A 52 11.13 -7.36 -12.80
CA TRP A 52 12.11 -6.46 -13.40
C TRP A 52 12.63 -7.02 -14.72
N LYS A 53 12.99 -6.10 -15.63
CA LYS A 53 13.84 -6.46 -16.76
C LYS A 53 15.25 -6.75 -16.23
N PRO A 54 16.01 -7.68 -16.82
CA PRO A 54 17.37 -7.96 -16.37
C PRO A 54 18.22 -6.69 -16.27
N GLY A 55 18.83 -6.45 -15.11
CA GLY A 55 19.67 -5.30 -14.82
C GLY A 55 18.95 -4.09 -14.22
N ASN A 56 17.61 -4.16 -14.07
CA ASN A 56 16.80 -3.11 -13.45
C ASN A 56 16.26 -3.51 -12.07
N GLU A 57 16.69 -4.64 -11.52
CA GLU A 57 16.38 -5.02 -10.15
C GLU A 57 16.98 -3.99 -9.17
N PRO A 58 16.27 -3.67 -8.06
CA PRO A 58 16.87 -2.87 -7.00
C PRO A 58 18.05 -3.63 -6.38
N ALA A 59 18.99 -2.87 -5.80
CA ALA A 59 20.02 -3.46 -4.96
C ALA A 59 19.37 -4.28 -3.84
N GLN A 60 20.01 -5.41 -3.48
CA GLN A 60 19.59 -6.25 -2.37
C GLN A 60 19.85 -5.56 -1.03
#